data_AF-A0A3M1UA40-F1
#
_entry.id   AF-A0A3M1UA40-F1
#
_cell.length_a   1.000
_cell.length_b   1.000
_cell.length_c   1.000
_cell.angle_alpha   90.00
_cell.angle_beta   90.00
_cell.angle_gamma   90.00
#
_symmetry.space_group_name_H-M   'P 1'
#
loop_
_entity.id
_entity.type
_entity.pdbx_description
1 polymer ?
#
loop_
_entity_poly.entity_id
_entity_poly.type
_entity_poly.pdbx_seq_one_letter_code
_entity_poly.pdbx_strand_id
1 'polypeptide(L)'
;MKNMSVAIDELHQKAMKLAEEAYDSKQAGKPESAQAAYLSAFEYEKAAAMLLINEYDHEPSRSVLFRSAACLLLNLPFPTLLHLREAERMVAHGLSGNPRQKLPMNCGRPGQN
;
A
#
# COMPACT_ATOMS: atom_id res chain seq x y z
N MET A 1 -0.21 -23.83 -2.99
CA MET A 1 -0.09 -22.43 -2.52
C MET A 1 -0.83 -21.45 -3.46
N LYS A 2 -2.05 -21.76 -3.93
CA LYS A 2 -2.85 -20.88 -4.82
C LYS A 2 -3.91 -20.05 -4.09
N ASN A 3 -4.22 -20.37 -2.84
CA ASN A 3 -5.35 -19.76 -2.12
C ASN A 3 -5.00 -18.42 -1.44
N MET A 4 -3.74 -18.18 -1.08
CA MET A 4 -3.36 -16.95 -0.37
C MET A 4 -3.35 -15.72 -1.29
N SER A 5 -2.92 -15.86 -2.54
CA SER A 5 -2.93 -14.74 -3.50
C SER A 5 -4.35 -14.27 -3.80
N VAL A 6 -5.30 -15.19 -3.94
CA VAL A 6 -6.71 -14.86 -4.20
C VAL A 6 -7.31 -14.07 -3.04
N ALA A 7 -7.02 -14.45 -1.79
CA ALA A 7 -7.50 -13.73 -0.62
C ALA A 7 -6.91 -12.30 -0.53
N ILE A 8 -5.63 -12.13 -0.88
CA ILE A 8 -4.97 -10.82 -0.94
C ILE A 8 -5.61 -9.94 -2.03
N ASP A 9 -5.83 -10.50 -3.21
CA ASP A 9 -6.46 -9.78 -4.34
C ASP A 9 -7.90 -9.37 -4.00
N GLU A 10 -8.67 -10.23 -3.34
CA GLU A 10 -10.03 -9.92 -2.87
C GLU A 10 -10.04 -8.78 -1.83
N LEU A 11 -9.12 -8.81 -0.87
CA LEU A 11 -8.98 -7.76 0.14
C LEU A 11 -8.58 -6.43 -0.53
N HIS A 12 -7.62 -6.47 -1.44
CA HIS A 12 -7.17 -5.31 -2.20
C HIS A 12 -8.30 -4.71 -3.07
N GLN A 13 -9.07 -5.55 -3.76
CA GLN A 13 -10.22 -5.09 -4.55
C GLN A 13 -11.31 -4.47 -3.67
N LYS A 14 -11.59 -5.05 -2.49
CA LYS A 14 -12.54 -4.46 -1.53
C LYS A 14 -12.05 -3.09 -1.05
N ALA A 15 -10.77 -2.96 -0.73
CA ALA A 15 -10.19 -1.69 -0.34
C ALA A 15 -10.28 -0.64 -1.45
N MET A 16 -9.97 -1.01 -2.70
CA MET A 16 -10.09 -0.09 -3.84
C MET A 16 -11.52 0.42 -4.02
N LYS A 17 -12.52 -0.44 -3.94
CA LYS A 17 -13.93 -0.03 -4.04
C LYS A 17 -14.32 0.97 -2.96
N LEU A 18 -13.90 0.74 -1.73
CA LEU A 18 -14.15 1.66 -0.61
C LEU A 18 -13.36 2.96 -0.75
N ALA A 19 -12.14 2.92 -1.29
CA ALA A 19 -11.35 4.11 -1.55
C ALA A 19 -11.97 4.98 -2.65
N GLU A 20 -12.52 4.37 -3.69
CA GLU A 20 -13.28 5.05 -4.75
C GLU A 20 -14.56 5.69 -4.17
N GLU A 21 -15.33 4.95 -3.38
CA GLU A 21 -16.51 5.49 -2.67
C GLU A 21 -16.15 6.63 -1.71
N ALA A 22 -15.01 6.53 -1.03
CA ALA A 22 -14.50 7.58 -0.16
C ALA A 22 -14.11 8.85 -0.95
N TYR A 23 -13.51 8.67 -2.13
CA TYR A 23 -13.17 9.75 -3.04
C TYR A 23 -14.43 10.46 -3.55
N ASP A 24 -15.43 9.70 -4.01
CA ASP A 24 -16.70 10.23 -4.47
C ASP A 24 -17.46 10.97 -3.35
N SER A 25 -17.47 10.41 -2.14
CA SER A 25 -18.06 11.05 -0.96
C SER A 25 -17.37 12.36 -0.59
N LYS A 26 -16.04 12.42 -0.73
CA LYS A 26 -15.25 13.64 -0.52
C LYS A 26 -15.60 14.70 -1.56
N GLN A 27 -15.72 14.31 -2.83
CA GLN A 27 -16.15 15.20 -3.92
C GLN A 27 -17.60 15.69 -3.75
N ALA A 28 -18.47 14.84 -3.21
CA ALA A 28 -19.85 15.18 -2.87
C ALA A 28 -20.01 16.06 -1.62
N GLY A 29 -18.90 16.46 -0.98
CA GLY A 29 -18.93 17.33 0.21
C GLY A 29 -19.36 16.63 1.50
N LYS A 30 -19.22 15.30 1.60
CA LYS A 30 -19.55 14.49 2.78
C LYS A 30 -18.28 13.95 3.44
N PRO A 31 -17.49 14.80 4.13
CA PRO A 31 -16.18 14.42 4.62
C PRO A 31 -16.22 13.37 5.74
N GLU A 32 -17.28 13.27 6.55
CA GLU A 32 -17.39 12.21 7.56
C GLU A 32 -17.58 10.82 6.94
N SER A 33 -18.41 10.73 5.90
CA SER A 33 -18.62 9.49 5.13
C SER A 33 -17.35 9.06 4.42
N ALA A 34 -16.65 10.02 3.81
CA ALA A 34 -15.36 9.77 3.18
C ALA A 34 -14.33 9.27 4.21
N GLN A 35 -14.29 9.85 5.42
CA GLN A 35 -13.38 9.41 6.46
C GLN A 35 -13.63 7.97 6.88
N ALA A 36 -14.89 7.60 7.13
CA ALA A 36 -15.24 6.23 7.49
C ALA A 36 -14.84 5.23 6.38
N ALA A 37 -15.16 5.56 5.13
CA ALA A 37 -14.83 4.71 3.98
C ALA A 37 -13.30 4.55 3.77
N TYR A 38 -12.52 5.62 3.92
CA TYR A 38 -11.04 5.53 3.87
C TYR A 38 -10.47 4.68 5.00
N LEU A 39 -11.01 4.77 6.22
CA LEU A 39 -10.56 3.95 7.34
C LEU A 39 -10.87 2.47 7.11
N SER A 40 -12.07 2.15 6.63
CA SER A 40 -12.41 0.77 6.25
C SER A 40 -11.52 0.25 5.12
N ALA A 41 -11.28 1.06 4.07
CA ALA A 41 -10.35 0.70 3.00
C ALA A 41 -8.94 0.41 3.52
N PHE A 42 -8.46 1.23 4.46
CA PHE A 42 -7.16 1.05 5.10
C PHE A 42 -7.07 -0.28 5.87
N GLU A 43 -8.11 -0.68 6.61
CA GLU A 43 -8.11 -1.94 7.34
C GLU A 43 -7.98 -3.16 6.42
N TYR A 44 -8.67 -3.14 5.27
CA TYR A 44 -8.56 -4.20 4.27
C TYR A 44 -7.16 -4.24 3.63
N GLU A 45 -6.60 -3.09 3.27
CA GLU A 45 -5.22 -3.02 2.75
C GLU A 45 -4.18 -3.46 3.76
N LYS A 46 -4.32 -3.02 5.01
CA LYS A 46 -3.44 -3.43 6.10
C LYS A 46 -3.52 -4.94 6.31
N ALA A 47 -4.72 -5.53 6.30
CA ALA A 47 -4.87 -6.97 6.40
C ALA A 47 -4.19 -7.71 5.24
N ALA A 48 -4.37 -7.24 4.01
CA ALA A 48 -3.71 -7.79 2.82
C ALA A 48 -2.17 -7.70 2.92
N ALA A 49 -1.65 -6.54 3.33
CA ALA A 49 -0.23 -6.30 3.50
C ALA A 49 0.38 -7.12 4.64
N MET A 50 -0.34 -7.28 5.76
CA MET A 50 0.09 -8.09 6.90
C MET A 50 0.19 -9.58 6.57
N LEU A 51 -0.64 -10.10 5.66
CA LEU A 51 -0.51 -11.48 5.18
C LEU A 51 0.81 -11.71 4.41
N LEU A 52 1.34 -10.66 3.78
CA LEU A 52 2.59 -10.70 3.01
C LEU A 52 3.81 -10.21 3.81
N ILE A 53 3.68 -9.92 5.11
CA ILE A 53 4.76 -9.32 5.90
C ILE A 53 6.01 -10.20 6.00
N ASN A 54 5.82 -11.52 5.99
CA ASN A 54 6.90 -12.51 6.05
C ASN A 54 7.28 -13.09 4.67
N GLU A 55 6.57 -12.71 3.61
CA GLU A 55 6.74 -13.24 2.25
C GLU A 55 7.53 -12.23 1.40
N TYR A 56 8.85 -12.25 1.55
CA TYR A 56 9.77 -11.35 0.83
C TYR A 56 9.93 -11.72 -0.66
N ASP A 57 9.54 -12.93 -1.06
CA ASP A 57 9.64 -13.42 -2.44
C ASP A 57 8.47 -12.96 -3.34
N HIS A 58 7.40 -12.40 -2.74
CA HIS A 58 6.22 -11.89 -3.45
C HIS A 58 6.30 -10.39 -3.80
N GLU A 59 7.51 -9.90 -4.07
CA GLU A 59 7.69 -8.58 -4.68
C GLU A 59 7.25 -8.61 -6.15
N PRO A 60 6.49 -7.60 -6.63
CA PRO A 60 6.30 -6.26 -6.05
C PRO A 60 5.01 -6.09 -5.21
N SER A 61 4.13 -7.09 -5.13
CA SER A 61 2.80 -6.95 -4.52
C SER A 61 2.85 -6.46 -3.07
N ARG A 62 3.83 -6.92 -2.30
CA ARG A 62 4.02 -6.48 -0.91
C ARG A 62 4.24 -4.97 -0.80
N SER A 63 5.21 -4.40 -1.51
CA SER A 63 5.54 -2.98 -1.40
C SER A 63 4.42 -2.09 -1.96
N VAL A 64 3.66 -2.58 -2.93
CA VAL A 64 2.47 -1.91 -3.46
C VAL A 64 1.36 -1.81 -2.41
N LEU A 65 1.02 -2.90 -1.72
CA LEU A 65 -0.04 -2.91 -0.71
C LEU A 65 0.30 -2.02 0.49
N PHE A 66 1.53 -2.09 1.00
CA PHE A 66 1.99 -1.21 2.08
C PHE A 66 1.94 0.27 1.69
N ARG A 67 2.31 0.60 0.44
CA ARG A 67 2.21 1.97 -0.07
C ARG A 67 0.77 2.42 -0.25
N SER A 68 -0.09 1.54 -0.76
CA SER A 68 -1.53 1.76 -0.92
C SER A 68 -2.17 2.10 0.43
N ALA A 69 -1.93 1.28 1.45
CA ALA A 69 -2.41 1.50 2.82
C ALA A 69 -2.00 2.87 3.36
N ALA A 70 -0.73 3.27 3.17
CA ALA A 70 -0.25 4.57 3.60
C ALA A 70 -0.93 5.73 2.85
N CYS A 71 -1.12 5.60 1.54
CA CYS A 71 -1.81 6.61 0.73
C CYS A 71 -3.26 6.83 1.19
N LEU A 72 -3.97 5.78 1.59
CA LEU A 72 -5.34 5.90 2.11
C LEU A 72 -5.39 6.75 3.38
N LEU A 73 -4.47 6.54 4.33
CA LEU A 73 -4.39 7.32 5.56
C LEU A 73 -3.99 8.79 5.30
N LEU A 74 -3.14 9.05 4.31
CA LEU A 74 -2.76 10.41 3.93
C LEU A 74 -3.89 11.16 3.22
N ASN A 75 -4.82 10.45 2.59
CA ASN A 75 -5.97 11.03 1.89
C ASN A 75 -7.18 11.31 2.80
N LEU A 76 -7.10 10.91 4.08
CA LEU A 76 -8.16 11.15 5.06
C LEU A 76 -8.53 12.64 5.12
N PRO A 77 -9.83 12.98 5.16
CA PRO A 77 -10.28 14.37 5.32
C PRO A 77 -9.83 14.99 6.65
N PHE A 78 -9.85 14.20 7.72
CA PHE A 78 -9.47 14.61 9.07
C PHE A 78 -8.39 13.68 9.63
N PRO A 79 -7.13 13.82 9.18
CA PRO A 79 -6.04 12.99 9.68
C PRO A 79 -5.69 13.39 11.11
N THR A 80 -5.29 12.39 11.90
CA THR A 80 -4.81 12.59 13.28
C THR A 80 -3.34 12.22 13.32
N LEU A 81 -2.59 12.69 14.32
CA LEU A 81 -1.18 12.32 14.49
C LEU A 81 -0.96 10.79 14.51
N LEU A 82 -1.93 10.04 15.06
CA LEU A 82 -1.94 8.57 15.04
C LEU A 82 -2.01 8.01 13.61
N HIS A 83 -2.92 8.54 12.77
CA HIS A 83 -3.04 8.13 11.37
C HIS A 83 -1.76 8.41 10.58
N LEU A 84 -1.10 9.55 10.82
CA LEU A 84 0.16 9.88 10.16
C LEU A 84 1.31 8.95 10.59
N ARG A 85 1.41 8.62 11.88
CA ARG A 85 2.39 7.64 12.38
C ARG A 85 2.14 6.24 11.82
N GLU A 86 0.88 5.84 11.72
CA GLU A 86 0.51 4.55 11.14
C GLU A 86 0.89 4.50 9.65
N ALA A 87 0.63 5.58 8.90
CA ALA A 87 1.05 5.69 7.50
C ALA A 87 2.57 5.61 7.34
N GLU A 88 3.33 6.31 8.18
CA GLU A 88 4.79 6.25 8.20
C GLU A 88 5.31 4.82 8.45
N ARG A 89 4.72 4.10 9.42
CA ARG A 89 5.05 2.69 9.67
C ARG A 89 4.76 1.82 8.45
N MET A 90 3.62 2.00 7.79
CA MET A 90 3.28 1.23 6.58
C MET A 90 4.29 1.48 5.46
N VAL A 91 4.67 2.74 5.22
CA VAL A 91 5.71 3.08 4.25
C VAL A 91 7.04 2.43 4.64
N ALA A 92 7.43 2.50 5.91
CA ALA A 92 8.66 1.88 6.41
C ALA A 92 8.66 0.36 6.18
N HIS A 93 7.54 -0.34 6.38
CA HIS A 93 7.41 -1.78 6.10
C HIS A 93 7.47 -2.12 4.60
N GLY A 94 6.94 -1.24 3.75
CA GLY A 94 7.06 -1.35 2.30
C GLY A 94 8.50 -1.13 1.82
N LEU A 95 9.25 -0.23 2.47
CA LEU A 95 10.65 0.08 2.18
C LEU A 95 11.64 -0.91 2.82
N SER A 96 11.27 -1.55 3.92
CA SER A 96 12.07 -2.61 4.57
C SER A 96 11.99 -3.94 3.83
N GLY A 97 11.37 -3.98 2.65
CA GLY A 97 11.47 -5.08 1.71
C GLY A 97 12.87 -5.18 1.10
N ASN A 98 13.06 -6.13 0.20
CA ASN A 98 14.32 -6.23 -0.51
C ASN A 98 14.33 -5.11 -1.57
N PRO A 99 15.26 -4.14 -1.52
CA PRO A 99 15.36 -3.19 -2.61
C PRO A 99 15.58 -3.96 -3.90
N ARG A 100 14.76 -3.70 -4.94
CA ARG A 100 14.86 -4.33 -6.26
C ARG A 100 16.32 -4.54 -6.60
N GLN A 101 16.69 -5.79 -6.90
CA GLN A 101 18.06 -6.18 -7.29
C GLN A 101 18.62 -5.08 -8.18
N LYS A 102 19.67 -4.43 -7.67
CA LYS A 102 20.42 -3.40 -8.36
C LYS A 102 20.65 -3.94 -9.77
N LEU A 103 20.05 -3.30 -10.79
CA LEU A 103 20.45 -3.55 -12.16
C LEU A 103 21.97 -3.48 -12.16
N PRO A 104 22.71 -4.51 -12.61
CA PRO A 104 24.15 -4.41 -12.71
C PRO A 104 24.39 -3.21 -13.61
N MET A 105 24.85 -2.10 -13.01
CA MET A 105 25.39 -0.98 -13.75
C MET A 105 26.57 -1.58 -14.50
N ASN A 106 26.33 -1.96 -15.75
CA ASN A 106 27.38 -2.31 -16.68
C ASN A 106 28.08 -0.98 -16.99
N CYS A 107 28.95 -0.54 -16.08
CA CYS A 107 29.98 0.43 -16.37
C CYS A 107 30.94 -0.27 -17.34
N GLY A 108 30.55 -0.27 -18.62
CA GLY A 108 31.40 -0.68 -19.71
C GLY A 108 32.71 0.10 -19.58
N ARG A 109 33.80 -0.60 -19.29
CA ARG A 109 35.14 -0.03 -19.41
C ARG A 109 35.33 0.30 -20.89
N PRO A 110 35.47 1.58 -21.28
CA PRO A 110 35.96 1.88 -22.60
C PRO A 110 37.48 1.65 -22.60
N GLY A 111 37.94 0.80 -23.51
CA GLY A 111 39.34 0.77 -23.93
C GLY A 111 40.29 -0.06 -23.07
N GLN A 112 40.40 -1.35 -23.39
CA GLN A 112 41.72 -1.96 -23.48
C GLN A 112 41.98 -2.19 -24.97
N ASN A 113 42.79 -1.32 -25.57
CA ASN A 113 43.50 -1.57 -26.82
C ASN A 113 44.84 -0.85 -26.74
#